data_AF-A0A853GKW9-F1
#
_entry.id   AF-A0A853GKW9-F1
#
_cell.length_a   1.000
_cell.length_b   1.000
_cell.length_c   1.000
_cell.angle_alpha   90.00
_cell.angle_beta   90.00
_cell.angle_gamma   90.00
#
_symmetry.space_group_name_H-M   'P 1'
#
loop_
_entity.id
_entity.type
_entity.pdbx_description
1 polymer ?
#
loop_
_entity_poly.entity_id
_entity_poly.type
_entity_poly.pdbx_seq_one_letter_code
_entity_poly.pdbx_strand_id
1 'polypeptide(L)' 'MANDSLKSKQPRRTYSKQFKAELVAQHLEGHTSLTSLAVDHGMNPNVLHRWVTGRCYLI' A
#
# COMPACT_ATOMS: atom_id res chain seq x y z
N MET A 1 -17.39 -33.37 -11.18
CA MET A 1 -18.03 -32.07 -11.48
C MET A 1 -17.35 -31.00 -10.63
N ALA A 2 -16.89 -29.94 -11.31
CA ALA A 2 -16.52 -28.60 -10.84
C ALA A 2 -15.40 -28.39 -9.79
N ASN A 3 -14.33 -27.78 -10.30
CA ASN A 3 -13.16 -27.15 -9.67
C ASN A 3 -13.30 -26.75 -8.19
N ASP A 4 -12.52 -27.43 -7.35
CA ASP A 4 -12.11 -26.94 -6.05
C ASP A 4 -11.35 -25.63 -6.23
N SER A 5 -11.89 -24.61 -5.58
CA SER A 5 -11.48 -23.22 -5.62
C SER A 5 -10.00 -23.08 -5.25
N LEU A 6 -9.14 -23.02 -6.27
CA LEU A 6 -7.75 -22.58 -6.14
C LEU A 6 -7.76 -21.12 -5.70
N LYS A 7 -7.88 -20.92 -4.40
CA LYS A 7 -7.67 -19.66 -3.71
C LYS A 7 -6.18 -19.36 -3.86
N SER A 8 -5.80 -18.82 -5.02
CA SER A 8 -4.47 -18.34 -5.28
C SER A 8 -4.16 -17.38 -4.13
N LYS A 9 -3.30 -17.83 -3.22
CA LYS A 9 -2.77 -16.99 -2.16
C LYS A 9 -2.08 -15.87 -2.90
N GLN A 10 -2.76 -14.73 -3.07
CA GLN A 10 -2.15 -13.58 -3.69
C GLN A 10 -0.85 -13.34 -2.92
N PRO A 11 0.30 -13.37 -3.61
CA PRO A 11 1.57 -13.21 -2.93
C PRO A 11 1.49 -11.93 -2.13
N ARG A 12 1.87 -12.01 -0.85
CA ARG A 12 1.87 -10.83 0.02
C ARG A 12 2.69 -9.77 -0.72
N ARG A 13 2.03 -8.69 -1.17
CA ARG A 13 2.71 -7.59 -1.86
C ARG A 13 3.70 -7.01 -0.86
N THR A 14 4.97 -7.37 -1.00
CA THR A 14 6.05 -6.82 -0.19
C THR A 14 6.40 -5.47 -0.80
N TYR A 15 5.96 -4.40 -0.15
CA TYR A 15 6.29 -3.06 -0.59
C TYR A 15 7.68 -2.69 -0.09
N SER A 16 8.57 -2.39 -1.04
CA SER A 16 9.93 -1.93 -0.77
C SER A 16 9.92 -0.63 0.03
N LYS A 17 10.96 -0.40 0.84
CA LYS A 17 11.09 0.84 1.64
C LYS A 17 11.11 2.10 0.77
N GLN A 18 11.76 2.05 -0.41
CA GLN A 18 11.75 3.15 -1.38
C GLN A 18 10.32 3.52 -1.79
N PHE A 19 9.51 2.54 -2.18
CA PHE A 19 8.12 2.79 -2.58
C PHE A 19 7.28 3.44 -1.47
N LYS A 20 7.50 3.05 -0.21
CA LYS A 20 6.86 3.71 0.94
C LYS A 20 7.32 5.15 1.10
N ALA A 21 8.62 5.41 0.94
CA ALA A 21 9.20 6.75 1.04
C ALA A 21 8.71 7.65 -0.10
N GLU A 22 8.62 7.14 -1.33
CA GLU A 22 8.07 7.87 -2.49
C GLU A 22 6.61 8.25 -2.27
N LEU A 23 5.79 7.35 -1.71
CA LEU A 23 4.39 7.66 -1.39
C LEU A 23 4.25 8.76 -0.32
N VAL A 24 5.12 8.74 0.68
CA VAL A 24 5.13 9.77 1.74
C VAL A 24 5.69 11.08 1.19
N ALA A 25 6.71 11.04 0.35
CA ALA A 25 7.25 12.22 -0.33
C ALA A 25 6.20 12.87 -1.23
N GLN A 26 5.48 12.11 -2.05
CA GLN A 26 4.37 12.61 -2.87
C GLN A 26 3.27 13.28 -2.03
N HIS A 27 2.95 12.71 -0.86
CA HIS A 27 2.03 13.35 0.08
C HIS A 27 2.57 14.69 0.63
N LEU A 28 3.86 14.75 0.97
CA LEU A 28 4.53 15.97 1.44
C LEU A 28 4.70 17.04 0.35
N GLU A 29 4.88 16.63 -0.90
CA GLU A 29 5.00 17.51 -2.07
C GLU A 29 3.65 18.11 -2.51
N GLY A 30 2.55 17.75 -1.84
CA GLY A 30 1.22 18.33 -2.09
C GLY A 30 0.40 17.59 -3.13
N HIS A 31 0.85 16.41 -3.60
CA HIS A 31 0.08 15.51 -4.45
C HIS A 31 -0.89 14.68 -3.60
N THR A 32 -1.93 15.35 -3.09
CA THR A 32 -3.15 14.73 -2.54
C THR A 32 -2.97 13.91 -1.24
N SER A 33 -4.10 13.45 -0.68
CA SER A 33 -4.13 12.59 0.50
C SER A 33 -3.54 11.21 0.20
N LEU A 34 -2.87 10.59 1.18
CA LEU A 34 -2.38 9.20 1.11
C LEU A 34 -3.44 8.23 0.57
N THR A 35 -4.70 8.42 0.95
CA THR A 35 -5.84 7.64 0.44
C THR A 35 -5.96 7.65 -1.08
N SER A 36 -5.83 8.83 -1.71
CA SER A 36 -5.92 8.97 -3.17
C SER A 36 -4.71 8.33 -3.87
N LEU A 37 -3.50 8.55 -3.34
CA LEU A 37 -2.29 7.89 -3.87
C LEU A 37 -2.43 6.36 -3.82
N ALA A 38 -2.91 5.80 -2.70
CA ALA A 38 -3.14 4.37 -2.60
C ALA A 38 -4.14 3.87 -3.64
N VAL A 39 -5.26 4.57 -3.84
CA VAL A 39 -6.26 4.17 -4.83
C VAL A 39 -5.68 4.22 -6.25
N ASP A 40 -4.92 5.27 -6.58
CA ASP A 40 -4.24 5.43 -7.87
C ASP A 40 -3.28 4.26 -8.16
N HIS A 41 -2.51 3.85 -7.16
CA HIS A 41 -1.60 2.71 -7.26
C HIS A 41 -2.28 1.33 -7.14
N GLY A 42 -3.63 1.26 -7.08
CA GLY A 42 -4.36 0.00 -6.89
C GLY A 42 -4.03 -0.70 -5.56
N MET A 43 -3.74 0.11 -4.55
CA MET A 43 -3.34 -0.25 -3.20
C MET A 43 -4.49 0.01 -2.23
N ASN A 44 -4.60 -0.81 -1.19
CA ASN A 44 -5.57 -0.54 -0.13
C ASN A 44 -5.11 0.67 0.71
N PRO A 45 -5.87 1.77 0.75
CA PRO A 45 -5.51 2.98 1.51
C PRO A 45 -5.33 2.70 3.01
N ASN A 46 -6.01 1.69 3.54
CA ASN A 46 -5.85 1.29 4.94
C ASN A 46 -4.43 0.76 5.24
N VAL A 47 -3.75 0.17 4.26
CA VAL A 47 -2.34 -0.25 4.40
C VAL A 47 -1.43 0.97 4.49
N LEU A 48 -1.67 1.98 3.67
CA LEU A 48 -0.89 3.21 3.65
C LEU A 48 -1.10 4.02 4.92
N HIS A 49 -2.36 4.14 5.35
CA HIS A 49 -2.72 4.76 6.63
C HIS A 49 -2.06 4.04 7.81
N ARG A 50 -2.01 2.70 7.80
CA ARG A 50 -1.28 1.92 8.82
C ARG A 50 0.22 2.16 8.80
N TRP A 51 0.84 2.48 7.66
CA TRP A 51 2.27 2.85 7.62
C TRP A 51 2.55 4.23 8.20
N VAL A 52 1.60 5.17 8.06
CA VAL A 52 1.76 6.55 8.56
C VAL A 52 1.35 6.67 10.03
N THR A 53 0.24 6.03 10.44
CA THR A 53 -0.24 6.03 11.83
C THR A 53 0.53 5.04 12.71
N GLY A 54 0.90 3.88 12.16
CA GLY A 54 1.74 2.91 12.83
C GLY A 54 3.19 3.37 12.77
N ARG A 55 3.68 3.99 13.86
CA ARG A 55 5.00 4.63 14.05
C ARG A 55 6.25 3.73 13.80
N CYS A 56 6.23 2.74 12.91
CA CYS A 56 7.33 1.80 12.75
C CYS A 56 7.41 1.17 11.35
N TYR A 57 7.51 1.99 10.28
CA TYR A 57 7.88 1.47 8.95
C TYR A 57 8.74 2.44 8.11
N LEU A 58 9.33 3.47 8.74
CA LEU A 58 10.17 4.48 8.08
C LEU A 58 11.64 4.48 8.59
N ILE A 59 12.08 3.35 9.16
CA ILE A 59 13.49 3.02 9.42
C ILE A 59 13.89 1.79 8.62
#